data_AF-A0A0R3BJ71-F1
#
_entry.id   AF-A0A0R3BJ71-F1
#
_cell.length_a   1.000
_cell.length_b   1.000
_cell.length_c   1.000
_cell.angle_alpha   90.00
_cell.angle_beta   90.00
_cell.angle_gamma   90.00
#
_symmetry.space_group_name_H-M   'P 1'
#
loop_
_entity.id
_entity.type
_entity.pdbx_description
1 polymer ?
#
loop_
_entity_poly.entity_id
_entity_poly.type
_entity_poly.pdbx_seq_one_letter_code
_entity_poly.pdbx_strand_id
1 'polypeptide(L)'
;MGWDAKDIALLKRLWSAGQSAAQIARHLGCSRNAVCGMLNRLGLKRGHKPPTAQPQIRPAPKLRPSSAACARSIARRVSPSTAERELPKEFSRQQLYAILAEAVRNTG
;
A
#
# COMPACT_ATOMS: atom_id res chain seq x y z
N MET A 1 15.02 5.57 -14.52
CA MET A 1 13.61 5.39 -14.91
C MET A 1 12.75 6.16 -13.94
N GLY A 2 12.57 7.44 -14.24
CA GLY A 2 11.81 8.39 -13.43
C GLY A 2 10.77 9.06 -14.31
N TRP A 3 9.93 9.90 -13.72
CA TRP A 3 9.00 10.71 -14.49
C TRP A 3 9.78 11.79 -15.23
N ASP A 4 9.86 11.65 -16.55
CA ASP A 4 10.51 12.65 -17.39
C ASP A 4 9.63 13.90 -17.52
N ALA A 5 10.27 15.03 -17.84
CA ALA A 5 9.55 16.29 -18.05
C ALA A 5 8.48 16.17 -19.16
N LYS A 6 8.73 15.34 -20.17
CA LYS A 6 7.78 15.03 -21.27
C LYS A 6 6.54 14.30 -20.75
N ASP A 7 6.73 13.31 -19.89
CA ASP A 7 5.62 12.55 -19.29
C ASP A 7 4.80 13.41 -18.35
N ILE A 8 5.44 14.29 -17.58
CA ILE A 8 4.77 15.24 -16.69
C ILE A 8 3.96 16.26 -17.50
N ALA A 9 4.49 16.74 -18.63
CA ALA A 9 3.76 17.65 -19.53
C ALA A 9 2.53 16.96 -20.14
N LEU A 10 2.68 15.71 -20.62
CA LEU A 10 1.58 14.92 -21.16
C LEU A 10 0.52 14.61 -20.08
N LEU A 11 0.96 14.23 -18.88
CA LEU A 11 0.11 14.02 -17.70
C LEU A 11 -0.75 15.25 -17.42
N LYS A 12 -0.14 16.44 -17.35
CA LYS A 12 -0.86 17.71 -17.10
C LYS A 12 -1.88 17.99 -18.19
N ARG A 13 -1.51 17.82 -19.47
CA ARG A 13 -2.41 18.03 -20.61
C ARG A 13 -3.63 17.11 -20.55
N LEU A 14 -3.40 15.81 -20.35
CA LEU A 14 -4.49 14.82 -20.27
C LEU A 14 -5.34 15.01 -19.02
N TRP A 15 -4.72 15.41 -17.91
CA TRP A 15 -5.43 15.68 -16.67
C TRP A 15 -6.40 16.86 -16.80
N SER A 16 -5.97 17.96 -17.44
CA SER A 16 -6.83 19.10 -17.76
C SER A 16 -7.92 18.75 -18.77
N ALA A 17 -7.65 17.82 -19.69
CA ALA A 17 -8.66 17.26 -20.60
C ALA A 17 -9.69 16.36 -19.90
N GLY A 18 -9.60 16.16 -18.58
CA GLY A 18 -10.57 15.39 -17.81
C GLY A 18 -10.37 13.87 -17.84
N GLN A 19 -9.30 13.37 -18.47
CA GLN A 19 -8.99 11.94 -18.52
C GLN A 19 -8.79 11.36 -17.10
N SER A 20 -9.27 10.15 -16.83
CA SER A 20 -9.05 9.48 -15.55
C SER A 20 -7.59 9.00 -15.41
N ALA A 21 -7.12 8.83 -14.17
CA ALA A 21 -5.77 8.33 -13.91
C ALA A 21 -5.47 6.97 -14.58
N ALA A 22 -6.48 6.10 -14.71
CA ALA A 22 -6.34 4.81 -15.39
C ALA A 22 -6.21 4.95 -16.92
N GLN A 23 -6.86 5.94 -17.53
CA GLN A 23 -6.70 6.22 -18.96
C GLN A 23 -5.32 6.82 -19.23
N ILE A 24 -4.90 7.79 -18.40
CA ILE A 24 -3.57 8.41 -18.51
C ILE A 24 -2.45 7.38 -18.36
N ALA A 25 -2.61 6.44 -17.42
CA ALA A 25 -1.72 5.29 -17.24
C ALA A 25 -1.54 4.45 -18.51
N ARG A 26 -2.61 4.19 -19.27
CA ARG A 26 -2.55 3.43 -20.54
C ARG A 26 -1.74 4.16 -21.61
N HIS A 27 -1.78 5.50 -21.62
CA HIS A 27 -1.03 6.30 -22.60
C HIS A 27 0.46 6.40 -22.26
N LEU A 28 0.79 6.50 -20.97
CA LEU A 28 2.17 6.65 -20.48
C LEU A 28 2.87 5.31 -20.23
N GLY A 29 2.15 4.18 -20.29
CA GLY A 29 2.69 2.85 -19.97
C GLY A 29 3.02 2.65 -18.49
N CYS A 30 2.45 3.46 -17.60
CA CYS A 30 2.69 3.40 -16.16
C CYS A 30 1.45 2.92 -15.40
N SER A 31 1.60 2.48 -14.15
CA SER A 31 0.45 1.99 -13.37
C SER A 31 -0.47 3.13 -12.94
N ARG A 32 -1.77 2.85 -12.76
CA ARG A 32 -2.75 3.82 -12.21
C ARG A 32 -2.26 4.44 -10.90
N ASN A 33 -1.62 3.63 -10.05
CA ASN A 33 -1.13 4.09 -8.74
C ASN A 33 0.08 5.02 -8.89
N ALA A 34 0.95 4.77 -9.86
CA ALA A 34 2.07 5.67 -10.18
C ALA A 34 1.54 7.03 -10.64
N VAL A 35 0.53 7.06 -11.51
CA VAL A 35 -0.13 8.29 -11.96
C VAL A 35 -0.78 9.04 -10.79
N CYS A 36 -1.52 8.34 -9.93
CA CYS A 36 -2.14 8.94 -8.74
C CYS A 36 -1.09 9.55 -7.81
N GLY A 37 0.01 8.82 -7.56
CA GLY A 37 1.13 9.31 -6.77
C GLY A 37 1.76 10.57 -7.37
N MET A 38 1.92 10.61 -8.70
CA MET A 38 2.48 11.78 -9.37
C MET A 38 1.53 12.99 -9.33
N LEU A 39 0.24 12.79 -9.55
CA LEU A 39 -0.78 13.85 -9.43
C LEU A 39 -0.81 14.43 -8.01
N ASN A 40 -0.68 13.59 -6.98
CA ASN A 40 -0.59 14.04 -5.59
C ASN A 40 0.67 14.86 -5.32
N ARG A 41 1.83 14.46 -5.86
CA ARG A 41 3.09 15.23 -5.76
C ARG A 41 3.00 16.59 -6.45
N LEU A 42 2.25 16.67 -7.56
CA LEU A 42 2.01 17.90 -8.31
C LEU A 42 0.87 18.77 -7.75
N GLY A 43 0.16 18.30 -6.71
CA GLY A 43 -1.00 19.01 -6.14
C GLY A 43 -2.23 19.05 -7.06
N LEU A 44 -2.23 18.28 -8.16
CA LEU A 44 -3.29 18.25 -9.15
C LEU A 44 -4.42 17.33 -8.70
N LYS A 45 -5.10 17.71 -7.62
CA LYS A 45 -6.26 16.96 -7.11
C LYS A 45 -7.51 17.39 -7.86
N ARG A 46 -8.24 16.43 -8.43
CA ARG A 46 -9.63 16.64 -8.82
C ARG A 46 -10.43 16.50 -7.54
N GLY A 47 -11.39 17.40 -7.30
CA GLY A 47 -12.30 17.27 -6.18
C GLY A 47 -12.84 15.84 -6.12
N HIS A 48 -12.76 15.22 -4.95
CA HIS A 48 -13.29 13.87 -4.76
C HIS A 48 -14.77 13.92 -5.08
N LYS A 49 -15.18 13.29 -6.18
CA LYS A 49 -16.58 12.91 -6.35
C LYS A 49 -16.84 11.86 -5.29
N PRO A 50 -17.81 12.07 -4.37
CA PRO A 50 -18.17 11.06 -3.41
C PRO A 50 -18.47 9.76 -4.18
N PRO A 51 -18.05 8.59 -3.67
CA PRO A 51 -18.30 7.33 -4.35
C PRO A 51 -19.82 7.17 -4.56
N THR A 52 -20.27 7.29 -5.80
CA THR A 52 -21.70 7.15 -6.18
C THR A 52 -22.21 5.72 -6.00
N ALA A 53 -21.34 4.77 -5.66
CA ALA A 53 -21.73 3.43 -5.28
C ALA A 53 -21.41 3.23 -3.80
N GLN A 54 -22.43 3.07 -2.96
CA GLN A 54 -22.29 2.22 -1.78
C GLN A 54 -22.13 0.80 -2.32
N PRO A 55 -20.94 0.17 -2.28
CA PRO A 55 -20.89 -1.26 -2.56
C PRO A 55 -21.69 -1.92 -1.45
N GLN A 56 -22.90 -2.39 -1.77
CA GLN A 56 -23.59 -3.34 -0.91
C GLN A 56 -22.69 -4.57 -0.87
N ILE A 57 -21.86 -4.65 0.17
CA ILE A 57 -21.16 -5.87 0.54
C ILE A 57 -22.29 -6.82 0.95
N ARG A 58 -22.84 -7.53 -0.04
CA ARG A 58 -23.76 -8.63 0.24
C ARG A 58 -22.92 -9.65 1.01
N PRO A 59 -23.29 -9.99 2.26
CA PRO A 59 -22.58 -11.03 2.98
C PRO A 59 -22.68 -12.29 2.12
N ALA A 60 -21.53 -12.89 1.80
CA ALA A 60 -21.50 -14.16 1.09
C ALA A 60 -22.37 -15.17 1.87
N PRO A 61 -23.27 -15.91 1.20
CA PRO A 61 -24.08 -16.92 1.88
C PRO A 61 -23.13 -17.90 2.57
N LYS A 62 -23.28 -18.03 3.90
CA LYS A 62 -22.54 -19.01 4.69
C LYS A 62 -22.91 -20.40 4.18
N LEU A 63 -22.10 -20.95 3.29
CA LEU A 63 -22.13 -22.37 2.95
C LEU A 63 -21.89 -23.16 4.24
N ARG A 64 -22.89 -23.92 4.66
CA ARG A 64 -22.74 -24.92 5.72
C ARG A 64 -21.63 -25.89 5.29
N PRO A 65 -20.73 -26.30 6.20
CA PRO A 65 -19.68 -27.25 5.84
C PRO A 65 -20.33 -28.62 5.61
N SER A 66 -20.48 -29.02 4.35
CA SER A 66 -20.63 -30.42 3.99
C SER A 66 -19.21 -30.98 3.85
N SER A 67 -18.84 -31.88 4.75
CA SER A 67 -17.57 -32.59 4.68
C SER A 67 -17.58 -33.55 3.50
N ALA A 68 -16.81 -33.26 2.46
CA ALA A 68 -16.22 -34.30 1.61
C ALA A 68 -15.18 -33.68 0.67
N ALA A 69 -13.93 -34.09 0.89
CA ALA A 69 -12.88 -34.34 -0.08
C ALA A 69 -12.50 -33.26 -1.13
N CYS A 70 -11.19 -33.04 -1.22
CA CYS A 70 -10.46 -32.36 -2.30
C CYS A 70 -10.23 -30.84 -2.14
N ALA A 71 -9.70 -30.42 -1.01
CA ALA A 71 -8.89 -29.20 -0.96
C ALA A 71 -7.45 -29.53 -1.43
N ARG A 72 -7.18 -29.39 -2.73
CA ARG A 72 -5.81 -29.16 -3.20
C ARG A 72 -5.35 -27.85 -2.60
N SER A 73 -4.51 -27.95 -1.59
CA SER A 73 -3.90 -26.88 -0.83
C SER A 73 -2.88 -26.10 -1.65
N ILE A 74 -3.33 -25.33 -2.65
CA ILE A 74 -2.59 -24.14 -3.12
C ILE A 74 -3.21 -22.90 -2.49
N ALA A 75 -3.31 -22.99 -1.18
CA ALA A 75 -3.29 -21.84 -0.31
C ALA A 75 -2.41 -22.25 0.87
N ARG A 76 -1.15 -22.55 0.59
CA ARG A 76 -0.11 -22.05 1.49
C ARG A 76 -0.19 -20.53 1.35
N ARG A 77 -1.22 -19.96 1.98
CA ARG A 77 -1.11 -18.67 2.62
C ARG A 77 0.10 -18.88 3.50
N VAL A 78 1.25 -18.47 2.99
CA VAL A 78 2.18 -17.72 3.80
C VAL A 78 1.30 -16.59 4.32
N SER A 79 0.58 -16.87 5.41
CA SER A 79 0.48 -15.93 6.49
C SER A 79 1.85 -15.27 6.49
N PRO A 80 1.95 -13.94 6.36
CA PRO A 80 3.06 -13.34 7.06
C PRO A 80 2.90 -13.92 8.45
N SER A 81 3.81 -14.82 8.80
CA SER A 81 4.15 -14.97 10.18
C SER A 81 4.52 -13.54 10.55
N THR A 82 3.53 -12.80 11.03
CA THR A 82 3.74 -11.83 12.08
C THR A 82 4.15 -12.68 13.28
N ALA A 83 5.31 -13.35 13.15
CA ALA A 83 6.29 -13.41 14.20
C ALA A 83 6.41 -11.95 14.58
N GLU A 84 5.73 -11.66 15.68
CA GLU A 84 5.90 -10.50 16.53
C GLU A 84 7.01 -9.60 16.00
N ARG A 85 6.64 -8.73 15.07
CA ARG A 85 7.36 -7.48 14.96
C ARG A 85 6.89 -6.75 16.19
N GLU A 86 7.52 -7.09 17.33
CA GLU A 86 7.62 -6.20 18.46
C GLU A 86 7.76 -4.82 17.83
N LEU A 87 6.75 -3.97 18.07
CA LEU A 87 6.84 -2.55 17.77
C LEU A 87 8.26 -2.12 18.13
N PRO A 88 8.94 -1.25 17.36
CA PRO A 88 10.15 -0.64 17.87
C PRO A 88 9.79 -0.05 19.22
N LYS A 89 10.18 -0.72 20.31
CA LYS A 89 10.02 -0.20 21.66
C LYS A 89 10.87 1.04 21.61
N GLU A 90 10.23 2.20 21.58
CA GLU A 90 10.92 3.47 21.62
C GLU A 90 11.57 3.54 22.99
N PHE A 91 12.80 3.05 23.08
CA PHE A 91 13.59 3.11 24.29
C PHE A 91 13.81 4.58 24.60
N SER A 92 13.47 4.99 25.82
CA SER A 92 13.81 6.33 26.27
C SER A 92 15.33 6.49 26.21
N ARG A 93 15.81 7.73 26.03
CA ARG A 93 17.25 8.03 25.98
C ARG A 93 18.00 7.44 27.19
N GLN A 94 17.36 7.42 28.35
CA GLN A 94 17.92 6.82 29.57
C GLN A 94 18.06 5.30 29.48
N GLN A 95 17.07 4.61 28.90
CA GLN A 95 17.13 3.15 28.70
C GLN A 95 18.24 2.76 27.72
N LEU A 96 18.46 3.55 26.67
CA LEU A 96 19.56 3.32 25.73
C LEU A 96 20.93 3.46 26.41
N TYR A 97 21.11 4.48 27.25
CA TYR A 97 22.36 4.63 28.02
C TYR A 97 22.56 3.50 29.04
N ALA A 98 21.50 3.02 29.68
CA ALA A 98 21.59 1.90 30.61
C ALA A 98 22.05 0.61 29.92
N ILE A 99 21.48 0.29 28.75
CA ILE A 99 21.86 -0.87 27.93
C ILE A 99 23.34 -0.78 27.51
N LEU A 100 23.79 0.40 27.06
CA LEU A 100 25.20 0.61 26.70
C LEU A 100 26.13 0.44 27.89
N ALA A 101 25.78 0.98 29.06
CA ALA A 101 26.58 0.86 30.27
C ALA A 101 26.68 -0.60 30.76
N GLU A 102 25.64 -1.40 30.57
CA GLU A 102 25.65 -2.83 30.89
C GLU A 102 26.56 -3.62 29.95
N ALA A 103 26.49 -3.37 28.64
CA ALA A 103 27.34 -4.03 27.66
C ALA A 103 28.83 -3.80 27.92
N VAL A 104 29.22 -2.60 28.37
CA VAL A 104 30.60 -2.26 28.75
C VAL A 104 31.04 -2.99 30.02
N ARG A 105 30.13 -3.22 30.99
CA ARG A 105 30.46 -3.98 32.21
C ARG A 105 30.62 -5.48 31.95
N ASN A 106 29.92 -6.02 30.98
CA ASN A 106 29.92 -7.45 30.65
C ASN A 106 31.08 -7.84 29.69
N THR A 107 31.90 -6.86 29.28
CA THR A 107 33.05 -7.05 28.37
C THR A 107 34.41 -6.97 29.07
N GLY A 108 34.43 -7.05 30.40
CA GLY A 108 35.64 -7.21 31.23
C GLY A 108 35.59 -8.51 32.02
#